data_AF-A0A1B1AYM6-F1
#
_entry.id   AF-A0A1B1AYM6-F1
#
_cell.length_a   1.000
_cell.length_b   1.000
_cell.length_c   1.000
_cell.angle_alpha   90.00
_cell.angle_beta   90.00
_cell.angle_gamma   90.00
#
_symmetry.space_group_name_H-M   'P 1'
#
loop_
_entity.id
_entity.type
_entity.pdbx_description
1 polymer ?
#
loop_
_entity_poly.entity_id
_entity_poly.type
_entity_poly.pdbx_seq_one_letter_code
_entity_poly.pdbx_strand_id
1 'polypeptide(L)'
;MEIIALAQGVDLRQLRPVSGGDVGAEMGTGRGKAIVSLHAEDTFRVRICLHGAFAWSEGWTNDLVAAVGVADLWCRGGRLRELHDRFPFMSWDELAQAFEDGDPVATKWRQLLSSDWHLRDRPLHEAAHVHPDLRVFYPDISMGSLMLSRKPFDLESGLVKIMPLSEEHYRVTMWPTAFRRDVTSLNEALDVAVACFRSLSDS
;
A
#
# COMPACT_ATOMS: atom_id res chain seq x y z
N MET A 1 12.72 12.86 -21.70
CA MET A 1 12.69 11.45 -21.23
C MET A 1 12.72 10.47 -22.40
N GLU A 2 11.76 10.50 -23.32
CA GLU A 2 11.70 9.59 -24.48
C GLU A 2 12.96 9.63 -25.36
N ILE A 3 13.46 10.83 -25.69
CA ILE A 3 14.72 11.01 -26.46
C ILE A 3 15.92 10.38 -25.73
N ILE A 4 15.99 10.53 -24.40
CA ILE A 4 17.09 9.98 -23.60
C ILE A 4 16.97 8.46 -23.52
N ALA A 5 15.76 7.92 -23.33
CA ALA A 5 15.52 6.49 -23.33
C ALA A 5 15.92 5.84 -24.66
N LEU A 6 15.50 6.43 -25.78
CA LEU A 6 15.90 5.99 -27.11
C LEU A 6 17.43 6.04 -27.28
N ALA A 7 18.07 7.12 -26.83
CA ALA A 7 19.53 7.25 -26.87
C ALA A 7 20.27 6.22 -25.98
N GLN A 8 19.61 5.70 -24.94
CA GLN A 8 20.11 4.65 -24.06
C GLN A 8 19.71 3.23 -24.51
N GLY A 9 19.02 3.08 -25.65
CA GLY A 9 18.49 1.79 -26.11
C GLY A 9 17.42 1.21 -25.18
N VAL A 10 16.73 2.07 -24.44
CA VAL A 10 15.67 1.73 -23.49
C VAL A 10 14.31 1.90 -24.16
N ASP A 11 13.52 0.83 -24.16
CA ASP A 11 12.12 0.86 -24.59
C ASP A 11 11.21 1.10 -23.37
N LEU A 12 10.74 2.35 -23.22
CA LEU A 12 9.79 2.75 -22.17
C LEU A 12 8.34 2.42 -22.52
N ARG A 13 8.07 1.62 -23.56
CA ARG A 13 6.74 1.18 -24.00
C ARG A 13 5.78 2.33 -24.26
N GLN A 14 5.04 2.76 -23.24
CA GLN A 14 4.08 3.84 -23.31
C GLN A 14 4.26 4.81 -22.14
N LEU A 15 4.78 6.00 -22.45
CA LEU A 15 4.85 7.13 -21.53
C LEU A 15 3.52 7.89 -21.53
N ARG A 16 3.07 8.32 -20.36
CA ARG A 16 1.91 9.19 -20.19
C ARG A 16 2.27 10.39 -19.32
N PRO A 17 1.62 11.55 -19.47
CA PRO A 17 1.74 12.63 -18.50
C PRO A 17 1.37 12.15 -17.10
N VAL A 18 2.02 12.69 -16.06
CA VAL A 18 1.71 12.32 -14.68
C VAL A 18 0.29 12.76 -14.33
N SER A 19 -0.48 11.83 -13.74
CA SER A 19 -1.80 12.13 -13.22
C SER A 19 -1.71 13.09 -12.02
N GLY A 20 -2.44 14.21 -12.06
CA GLY A 20 -2.53 15.14 -10.91
C GLY A 20 -1.80 16.49 -11.06
N GLY A 21 -1.28 16.82 -12.24
CA GLY A 21 -0.79 18.17 -12.56
C GLY A 21 0.72 18.39 -12.44
N ASP A 22 1.48 17.39 -11.98
CA ASP A 22 2.95 17.43 -11.98
C ASP A 22 3.50 17.32 -13.42
N VAL A 23 4.58 18.05 -13.72
CA VAL A 23 5.32 17.90 -14.98
C VAL A 23 6.18 16.64 -14.91
N GLY A 24 5.92 15.66 -15.77
CA GLY A 24 6.68 14.42 -15.77
C GLY A 24 6.12 13.37 -16.72
N ALA A 25 6.56 12.13 -16.54
CA ALA A 25 5.94 10.98 -17.18
C ALA A 25 5.75 9.79 -16.23
N GLU A 26 4.73 9.00 -16.51
CA GLU A 26 4.45 7.74 -15.86
C GLU A 26 4.48 6.59 -16.88
N MET A 27 4.88 5.42 -16.39
CA MET A 27 4.96 4.18 -17.16
C MET A 27 4.34 3.04 -16.36
N GLY A 28 3.32 2.41 -16.94
CA GLY A 28 2.56 1.33 -16.30
C GLY A 28 3.04 -0.06 -16.70
N THR A 29 2.93 -1.00 -15.76
CA THR A 29 3.17 -2.43 -15.92
C THR A 29 2.06 -3.21 -15.22
N GLY A 30 1.96 -4.52 -15.46
CA GLY A 30 1.05 -5.38 -14.72
C GLY A 30 1.29 -5.37 -13.19
N ARG A 31 2.52 -5.08 -12.74
CA ARG A 31 2.87 -5.02 -11.31
C ARG A 31 2.75 -3.62 -10.70
N GLY A 32 2.46 -2.58 -11.47
CA GLY A 32 2.44 -1.20 -10.97
C GLY A 32 3.09 -0.21 -11.93
N LYS A 33 3.42 0.98 -11.46
CA LYS A 33 3.93 2.09 -12.27
C LYS A 33 5.26 2.66 -11.76
N ALA A 34 6.09 3.09 -12.69
CA ALA A 34 7.20 4.00 -12.43
C ALA A 34 6.76 5.42 -12.83
N ILE A 35 7.00 6.40 -11.97
CA ILE A 35 6.69 7.80 -12.20
C ILE A 35 7.98 8.60 -12.06
N VAL A 36 8.28 9.44 -13.04
CA VAL A 36 9.38 10.40 -12.99
C VAL A 36 8.79 11.78 -13.18
N SER A 37 8.85 12.61 -12.13
CA SER A 37 8.36 14.00 -12.15
C SER A 37 9.47 15.00 -11.88
N LEU A 38 9.36 16.18 -12.47
CA LEU A 38 10.20 17.32 -12.16
C LEU A 38 9.71 17.95 -10.85
N HIS A 39 10.61 18.09 -9.87
CA HIS A 39 10.28 18.65 -8.55
C HIS A 39 10.83 20.07 -8.37
N ALA A 40 12.02 20.33 -8.91
CA ALA A 40 12.69 21.64 -8.97
C ALA A 40 13.46 21.74 -10.30
N GLU A 41 14.03 22.92 -10.63
CA GLU A 41 14.61 23.22 -11.96
C GLU A 41 15.44 22.07 -12.56
N ASP A 42 16.28 21.41 -11.76
CA ASP A 42 17.13 20.29 -12.20
C ASP A 42 17.01 19.04 -11.32
N THR A 43 15.88 18.81 -10.63
CA THR A 43 15.71 17.63 -9.78
C THR A 43 14.50 16.81 -10.18
N PHE A 44 14.75 15.55 -10.52
CA PHE A 44 13.75 14.53 -10.80
C PHE A 44 13.42 13.76 -9.53
N ARG A 45 12.14 13.66 -9.22
CA ARG A 45 11.61 12.70 -8.27
C ARG A 45 11.21 11.45 -9.03
N VAL A 46 11.68 10.30 -8.56
CA VAL A 46 11.30 8.99 -9.09
C VAL A 46 10.48 8.25 -8.04
N ARG A 47 9.35 7.66 -8.44
CA ARG A 47 8.47 6.87 -7.57
C ARG A 47 8.09 5.57 -8.24
N ILE A 48 8.18 4.47 -7.50
CA ILE A 48 7.62 3.18 -7.89
C ILE A 48 6.36 2.95 -7.05
N CYS A 49 5.23 2.68 -7.69
CA CYS A 49 3.95 2.41 -7.03
C CYS A 49 3.38 1.08 -7.52
N LEU A 50 2.93 0.18 -6.63
CA LEU A 50 2.14 -0.97 -7.07
C LEU A 50 0.70 -0.58 -7.44
N HIS A 51 -0.07 -1.55 -7.94
CA HIS A 51 -1.51 -1.41 -8.14
C HIS A 51 -2.22 -1.04 -6.83
N GLY A 52 -3.10 -0.03 -6.87
CA GLY A 52 -4.03 0.24 -5.78
C GLY A 52 -3.65 1.36 -4.79
N ALA A 53 -2.37 1.57 -4.38
CA ALA A 53 -1.93 2.77 -3.63
C ALA A 53 -0.41 2.80 -3.26
N PHE A 54 0.00 4.00 -2.78
CA PHE A 54 1.29 4.47 -2.22
C PHE A 54 2.57 4.24 -3.06
N ALA A 55 3.59 5.07 -2.84
CA ALA A 55 4.92 4.85 -3.41
C ALA A 55 5.68 3.90 -2.50
N TRP A 56 6.23 2.84 -3.08
CA TRP A 56 6.93 1.75 -2.41
C TRP A 56 8.41 1.98 -2.41
N SER A 57 8.89 2.66 -3.45
CA SER A 57 10.22 3.22 -3.46
C SER A 57 10.16 4.62 -4.03
N GLU A 58 10.94 5.52 -3.44
CA GLU A 58 11.11 6.86 -3.98
C GLU A 58 12.55 7.33 -3.86
N GLY A 59 12.90 8.28 -4.70
CA GLY A 59 14.23 8.86 -4.73
C GLY A 59 14.24 10.17 -5.50
N TRP A 60 15.32 10.92 -5.33
CA TRP A 60 15.55 12.18 -6.02
C TRP A 60 16.92 12.14 -6.67
N THR A 61 16.99 12.62 -7.91
CA THR A 61 18.24 12.70 -8.67
C THR A 61 18.20 13.89 -9.62
N ASN A 62 19.33 14.51 -9.89
CA ASN A 62 19.50 15.46 -10.99
C ASN A 62 19.95 14.78 -12.29
N ASP A 63 20.21 13.47 -12.26
CA ASP A 63 20.57 12.68 -13.42
C ASP A 63 19.33 12.03 -14.06
N LEU A 64 18.88 12.61 -15.17
CA LEU A 64 17.76 12.09 -15.95
C LEU A 64 18.04 10.70 -16.55
N VAL A 65 19.30 10.36 -16.84
CA VAL A 65 19.68 9.03 -17.32
C VAL A 65 19.46 8.01 -16.20
N ALA A 66 19.86 8.33 -14.98
CA ALA A 66 19.62 7.48 -13.82
C ALA A 66 18.12 7.31 -13.53
N ALA A 67 17.33 8.39 -13.64
CA ALA A 67 15.86 8.32 -13.49
C ALA A 67 15.19 7.41 -14.55
N VAL A 68 15.63 7.51 -15.81
CA VAL A 68 15.17 6.62 -16.89
C VAL A 68 15.61 5.17 -16.63
N GLY A 69 16.82 4.96 -16.11
CA GLY A 69 17.33 3.63 -15.77
C GLY A 69 16.51 2.92 -14.69
N VAL A 70 16.05 3.65 -13.67
CA VAL A 70 15.12 3.13 -12.65
C VAL A 70 13.81 2.65 -13.29
N ALA A 71 13.25 3.48 -14.18
CA ALA A 71 11.98 3.18 -14.84
C ALA A 71 12.09 1.95 -15.76
N ASP A 72 13.18 1.86 -16.53
CA ASP A 72 13.49 0.69 -17.37
C ASP A 72 13.62 -0.60 -16.54
N LEU A 73 14.43 -0.55 -15.47
CA LEU A 73 14.65 -1.72 -14.61
C LEU A 73 13.33 -2.21 -14.01
N TRP A 74 12.50 -1.30 -13.51
CA TRP A 74 11.17 -1.65 -13.02
C TRP A 74 10.30 -2.34 -14.09
N CYS A 75 10.29 -1.81 -15.31
CA CYS A 75 9.53 -2.36 -16.43
C CYS A 75 9.99 -3.73 -16.92
N ARG A 76 11.27 -4.04 -16.71
CA ARG A 76 11.86 -5.35 -16.98
C ARG A 76 11.63 -6.34 -15.84
N GLY A 77 11.00 -5.91 -14.75
CA GLY A 77 10.69 -6.76 -13.60
C GLY A 77 11.76 -6.77 -12.52
N GLY A 78 12.65 -5.78 -12.50
CA GLY A 78 13.66 -5.62 -11.44
C GLY A 78 13.03 -5.49 -10.05
N ARG A 79 13.78 -5.89 -9.03
CA ARG A 79 13.33 -5.91 -7.62
C ARG A 79 13.72 -4.64 -6.86
N LEU A 80 13.09 -4.38 -5.70
CA LEU A 80 13.40 -3.19 -4.89
C LEU A 80 14.87 -3.15 -4.44
N ARG A 81 15.41 -4.28 -3.99
CA ARG A 81 16.83 -4.39 -3.63
C ARG A 81 17.75 -4.11 -4.82
N GLU A 82 17.44 -4.67 -5.98
CA GLU A 82 18.21 -4.46 -7.21
C GLU A 82 18.15 -3.00 -7.69
N LEU A 83 16.98 -2.36 -7.57
CA LEU A 83 16.80 -0.94 -7.85
C LEU A 83 17.74 -0.11 -6.96
N HIS A 84 17.79 -0.38 -5.67
CA HIS A 84 18.68 0.35 -4.77
C HIS A 84 20.17 0.09 -5.04
N ASP A 85 20.56 -1.18 -5.22
CA ASP A 85 21.95 -1.56 -5.48
C ASP A 85 22.50 -0.85 -6.72
N ARG A 86 21.66 -0.68 -7.75
CA ARG A 86 22.01 0.02 -9.00
C ARG A 86 21.82 1.53 -8.92
N PHE A 87 20.84 1.99 -8.14
CA PHE A 87 20.45 3.39 -8.03
C PHE A 87 20.34 3.79 -6.54
N PRO A 88 21.46 4.09 -5.86
CA PRO A 88 21.48 4.31 -4.41
C PRO A 88 20.65 5.50 -3.91
N PHE A 89 20.19 6.38 -4.81
CA PHE A 89 19.27 7.47 -4.48
C PHE A 89 17.83 7.00 -4.28
N MET A 90 17.50 5.77 -4.68
CA MET A 90 16.21 5.15 -4.42
C MET A 90 16.21 4.52 -3.03
N SER A 91 15.20 4.79 -2.23
CA SER A 91 14.97 4.14 -0.95
C SER A 91 13.62 3.43 -0.95
N TRP A 92 13.45 2.46 -0.05
CA TRP A 92 12.18 1.78 0.21
C TRP A 92 12.14 1.42 1.69
N ASP A 93 10.93 1.21 2.21
CA ASP A 93 10.75 0.80 3.60
C ASP A 93 10.52 -0.71 3.74
N GLU A 94 10.48 -1.17 4.98
CA GLU A 94 10.26 -2.58 5.29
C GLU A 94 8.92 -3.10 4.76
N LEU A 95 7.87 -2.26 4.74
CA LEU A 95 6.56 -2.68 4.26
C LEU A 95 6.59 -2.91 2.75
N ALA A 96 7.22 -2.01 2.00
CA ALA A 96 7.44 -2.18 0.57
C ALA A 96 8.19 -3.47 0.24
N GLN A 97 9.20 -3.82 1.04
CA GLN A 97 9.90 -5.10 0.89
C GLN A 97 9.00 -6.29 1.20
N ALA A 98 8.26 -6.26 2.32
CA ALA A 98 7.42 -7.36 2.76
C ALA A 98 6.34 -7.71 1.74
N PHE A 99 5.80 -6.69 1.08
CA PHE A 99 4.91 -6.92 -0.03
C PHE A 99 5.59 -7.49 -1.29
N GLU A 100 6.81 -7.04 -1.66
CA GLU A 100 7.54 -7.65 -2.79
C GLU A 100 7.82 -9.14 -2.52
N ASP A 101 8.07 -9.48 -1.25
CA ASP A 101 8.29 -10.85 -0.79
C ASP A 101 6.96 -11.65 -0.66
N GLY A 102 5.80 -11.00 -0.79
CA GLY A 102 4.48 -11.63 -0.83
C GLY A 102 3.78 -11.84 0.53
N ASP A 103 4.34 -11.32 1.62
CA ASP A 103 3.78 -11.43 2.97
C ASP A 103 3.85 -10.10 3.75
N PRO A 104 2.97 -9.14 3.44
CA PRO A 104 2.97 -7.82 4.07
C PRO A 104 2.27 -7.78 5.45
N VAL A 105 1.49 -8.81 5.79
CA VAL A 105 0.53 -8.76 6.92
C VAL A 105 1.27 -8.60 8.24
N ALA A 106 2.29 -9.41 8.49
CA ALA A 106 3.05 -9.37 9.73
C ALA A 106 3.75 -8.02 9.93
N THR A 107 4.36 -7.48 8.88
CA THR A 107 5.05 -6.18 8.90
C THR A 107 4.07 -5.05 9.17
N LYS A 108 2.90 -5.05 8.50
CA LYS A 108 1.89 -3.99 8.69
C LYS A 108 1.28 -4.02 10.10
N TRP A 109 1.00 -5.20 10.67
CA TRP A 109 0.59 -5.30 12.08
C TRP A 109 1.65 -4.72 13.02
N ARG A 110 2.93 -5.05 12.80
CA ARG A 110 4.04 -4.52 13.61
C ARG A 110 4.10 -3.00 13.55
N GLN A 111 4.04 -2.43 12.35
CA GLN A 111 4.03 -0.98 12.15
C GLN A 111 2.82 -0.30 12.82
N LEU A 112 1.63 -0.89 12.69
CA LEU A 112 0.41 -0.36 13.30
C LEU A 112 0.53 -0.33 14.83
N LEU A 113 1.02 -1.43 15.42
CA LEU A 113 1.16 -1.56 16.88
C LEU A 113 2.33 -0.76 17.44
N SER A 114 3.37 -0.46 16.65
CA SER A 114 4.46 0.42 17.07
C SER A 114 4.15 1.91 16.89
N SER A 115 3.04 2.28 16.25
CA SER A 115 2.73 3.67 15.92
C SER A 115 2.11 4.44 17.09
N ASP A 116 2.69 5.58 17.43
CA ASP A 116 2.16 6.51 18.43
C ASP A 116 0.96 7.34 17.92
N TRP A 117 0.68 7.30 16.61
CA TRP A 117 -0.42 8.05 16.01
C TRP A 117 -1.80 7.51 16.39
N HIS A 118 -1.86 6.26 16.85
CA HIS A 118 -3.10 5.55 17.14
C HIS A 118 -3.19 5.08 18.59
N LEU A 119 -2.56 5.80 19.53
CA LEU A 119 -2.56 5.44 20.95
C LEU A 119 -3.97 5.26 21.53
N ARG A 120 -4.93 6.09 21.12
CA ARG A 120 -6.32 6.00 21.57
C ARG A 120 -6.98 4.69 21.15
N ASP A 121 -6.73 4.23 19.94
CA ASP A 121 -7.37 3.05 19.35
C ASP A 121 -6.54 1.76 19.54
N ARG A 122 -5.37 1.88 20.20
CA ARG A 122 -4.44 0.77 20.47
C ARG A 122 -5.11 -0.45 21.12
N PRO A 123 -6.02 -0.32 22.12
CA PRO A 123 -6.69 -1.49 22.68
C PRO A 123 -7.48 -2.30 21.64
N LEU A 124 -8.13 -1.65 20.67
CA LEU A 124 -8.81 -2.33 19.56
C LEU A 124 -7.80 -3.04 18.64
N HIS A 125 -6.69 -2.38 18.31
CA HIS A 125 -5.67 -2.95 17.43
C HIS A 125 -4.99 -4.17 18.05
N GLU A 126 -4.63 -4.08 19.34
CA GLU A 126 -4.02 -5.18 20.08
C GLU A 126 -4.98 -6.36 20.21
N ALA A 127 -6.24 -6.11 20.56
CA ALA A 127 -7.24 -7.17 20.68
C ALA A 127 -7.49 -7.88 19.34
N ALA A 128 -7.57 -7.13 18.23
CA ALA A 128 -7.69 -7.71 16.90
C ALA A 128 -6.44 -8.51 16.48
N HIS A 129 -5.24 -8.03 16.83
CA HIS A 129 -3.99 -8.73 16.51
C HIS A 129 -3.79 -10.02 17.34
N VAL A 130 -4.23 -10.04 18.59
CA VAL A 130 -4.18 -11.25 19.43
C VAL A 130 -5.24 -12.27 18.99
N HIS A 131 -6.34 -11.82 18.40
CA HIS A 131 -7.39 -12.70 17.91
C HIS A 131 -6.90 -13.60 16.75
N PRO A 132 -6.88 -14.93 16.91
CA PRO A 132 -6.22 -15.84 15.96
C PRO A 132 -6.82 -15.78 14.55
N ASP A 133 -8.14 -15.59 14.46
CA ASP A 133 -8.84 -15.52 13.17
C ASP A 133 -8.73 -14.15 12.48
N LEU A 134 -8.32 -13.09 13.17
CA LEU A 134 -8.27 -11.74 12.60
C LEU A 134 -6.86 -11.29 12.24
N ARG A 135 -5.84 -11.75 12.98
CA ARG A 135 -4.43 -11.37 12.78
C ARG A 135 -3.86 -11.74 11.41
N VAL A 136 -4.52 -12.66 10.70
CA VAL A 136 -4.13 -13.11 9.35
C VAL A 136 -4.56 -12.13 8.25
N PHE A 137 -5.46 -11.20 8.55
CA PHE A 137 -5.90 -10.18 7.59
C PHE A 137 -4.98 -8.97 7.62
N TYR A 138 -4.83 -8.32 6.47
CA TYR A 138 -4.03 -7.11 6.35
C TYR A 138 -4.74 -5.94 7.05
N PRO A 139 -4.10 -5.29 8.05
CA PRO A 139 -4.70 -4.19 8.77
C PRO A 139 -4.42 -2.85 8.09
N ASP A 140 -5.39 -1.94 8.13
CA ASP A 140 -5.19 -0.54 7.78
C ASP A 140 -6.06 0.36 8.64
N ILE A 141 -5.75 1.67 8.65
CA ILE A 141 -6.50 2.64 9.43
C ILE A 141 -7.08 3.71 8.51
N SER A 142 -8.39 3.94 8.65
CA SER A 142 -9.07 5.05 7.98
C SER A 142 -10.03 5.73 8.92
N MET A 143 -9.86 7.04 9.11
CA MET A 143 -10.75 7.87 9.94
C MET A 143 -10.98 7.28 11.34
N GLY A 144 -9.91 6.85 12.01
CA GLY A 144 -9.98 6.27 13.37
C GLY A 144 -10.63 4.89 13.45
N SER A 145 -10.77 4.19 12.33
CA SER A 145 -11.36 2.85 12.26
C SER A 145 -10.32 1.81 11.85
N LEU A 146 -10.39 0.63 12.45
CA LEU A 146 -9.63 -0.53 12.02
C LEU A 146 -10.29 -1.14 10.78
N MET A 147 -9.52 -1.25 9.71
CA MET A 147 -9.88 -1.95 8.48
C MET A 147 -9.07 -3.24 8.39
N LEU A 148 -9.74 -4.34 8.06
CA LEU A 148 -9.14 -5.64 7.83
C LEU A 148 -9.54 -6.11 6.43
N SER A 149 -8.58 -6.58 5.64
CA SER A 149 -8.81 -7.03 4.27
C SER A 149 -8.10 -8.36 4.00
N ARG A 150 -8.69 -9.19 3.12
CA ARG A 150 -8.07 -10.45 2.67
C ARG A 150 -6.89 -10.18 1.75
N LYS A 151 -7.12 -9.35 0.73
CA LYS A 151 -6.09 -8.91 -0.20
C LYS A 151 -5.92 -7.39 -0.05
N PRO A 152 -4.71 -6.90 0.28
CA PRO A 152 -4.46 -5.47 0.38
C PRO A 152 -4.85 -4.77 -0.92
N PHE A 153 -5.52 -3.61 -0.80
CA PHE A 153 -5.97 -2.77 -1.93
C PHE A 153 -6.99 -3.40 -2.89
N ASP A 154 -7.47 -4.62 -2.61
CA ASP A 154 -8.54 -5.27 -3.35
C ASP A 154 -9.77 -5.32 -2.45
N LEU A 155 -10.61 -4.29 -2.58
CA LEU A 155 -11.85 -4.21 -1.81
C LEU A 155 -12.73 -5.42 -2.13
N GLU A 156 -12.84 -5.83 -3.41
CA GLU A 156 -13.64 -6.97 -3.92
C GLU A 156 -13.36 -8.26 -3.15
N SER A 157 -12.13 -8.44 -2.63
CA SER A 157 -11.75 -9.58 -1.80
C SER A 157 -12.39 -9.65 -0.41
N GLY A 158 -13.12 -8.60 -0.01
CA GLY A 158 -13.72 -8.48 1.30
C GLY A 158 -12.94 -7.54 2.21
N LEU A 159 -13.64 -6.50 2.65
CA LEU A 159 -13.18 -5.52 3.62
C LEU A 159 -14.12 -5.51 4.82
N VAL A 160 -13.59 -5.73 6.01
CA VAL A 160 -14.30 -5.53 7.27
C VAL A 160 -13.74 -4.30 7.97
N LYS A 161 -14.62 -3.42 8.43
CA LYS A 161 -14.26 -2.18 9.13
C LYS A 161 -14.92 -2.18 10.51
N ILE A 162 -14.11 -1.98 11.55
CA ILE A 162 -14.53 -1.82 12.94
C ILE A 162 -14.31 -0.36 13.34
N MET A 163 -15.40 0.34 13.65
CA MET A 163 -15.42 1.77 13.96
C MET A 163 -15.79 1.97 15.43
N PRO A 164 -14.91 2.50 16.28
CA PRO A 164 -15.28 3.00 17.60
C PRO A 164 -16.26 4.18 17.45
N LEU A 165 -17.43 4.11 18.10
CA LEU A 165 -18.42 5.19 18.11
C LEU A 165 -18.38 5.99 19.42
N SER A 166 -18.24 5.29 20.54
CA SER A 166 -18.01 5.84 21.87
C SER A 166 -17.27 4.80 22.71
N GLU A 167 -17.06 5.06 24.00
CA GLU A 167 -16.63 4.02 24.94
C GLU A 167 -17.59 2.84 24.83
N GLU A 168 -17.05 1.63 24.64
CA GLU A 168 -17.76 0.35 24.52
C GLU A 168 -18.74 0.20 23.34
N HIS A 169 -18.99 1.23 22.53
CA HIS A 169 -19.85 1.12 21.35
C HIS A 169 -19.04 1.06 20.07
N TYR A 170 -19.30 0.04 19.26
CA TYR A 170 -18.62 -0.19 18.00
C TYR A 170 -19.61 -0.41 16.87
N ARG A 171 -19.21 -0.05 15.66
CA ARG A 171 -19.90 -0.42 14.43
C ARG A 171 -19.00 -1.27 13.57
N VAL A 172 -19.50 -2.44 13.20
CA VAL A 172 -18.86 -3.33 12.22
C VAL A 172 -19.60 -3.20 10.90
N THR A 173 -18.86 -2.93 9.84
CA THR A 173 -19.38 -2.95 8.46
C THR A 173 -18.54 -3.87 7.61
N MET A 174 -19.15 -4.48 6.61
CA MET A 174 -18.45 -5.25 5.59
C MET A 174 -18.77 -4.71 4.21
N TRP A 175 -17.84 -4.90 3.29
CA TRP A 175 -17.95 -4.65 1.86
C TRP A 175 -17.32 -5.87 1.15
N PRO A 176 -17.80 -6.35 -0.03
CA PRO A 176 -18.83 -5.75 -0.91
C PRO A 176 -20.25 -5.99 -0.44
N THR A 177 -20.46 -7.03 0.36
CA THR A 177 -21.76 -7.33 0.94
C THR A 177 -22.14 -6.21 1.91
N ALA A 178 -23.22 -5.49 1.62
CA ALA A 178 -23.74 -4.43 2.46
C ALA A 178 -24.23 -4.98 3.81
N PHE A 179 -23.30 -5.14 4.75
CA PHE A 179 -23.57 -5.55 6.12
C PHE A 179 -23.16 -4.44 7.07
N ARG A 180 -23.98 -4.24 8.11
CA ARG A 180 -23.74 -3.30 9.18
C ARG A 180 -24.35 -3.80 10.48
N ARG A 181 -23.58 -3.73 11.56
CA ARG A 181 -24.06 -4.04 12.91
C ARG A 181 -23.39 -3.13 13.93
N ASP A 182 -24.20 -2.59 14.84
CA ASP A 182 -23.73 -1.85 16.00
C ASP A 182 -23.76 -2.79 17.20
N VAL A 183 -22.72 -2.72 18.04
CA VAL A 183 -22.51 -3.61 19.19
C VAL A 183 -21.99 -2.81 20.39
N THR A 184 -22.15 -3.34 21.60
CA THR A 184 -21.84 -2.64 22.86
C THR A 184 -20.66 -3.25 23.60
N SER A 185 -19.79 -4.00 22.91
CA SER A 185 -18.52 -4.42 23.48
C SER A 185 -17.47 -4.65 22.38
N LEU A 186 -16.20 -4.54 22.77
CA LEU A 186 -15.08 -4.85 21.88
C LEU A 186 -15.08 -6.31 21.45
N ASN A 187 -15.31 -7.25 22.37
CA ASN A 187 -15.34 -8.68 22.06
C ASN A 187 -16.43 -9.01 21.04
N GLU A 188 -17.65 -8.48 21.21
CA GLU A 188 -18.72 -8.69 20.24
C GLU A 188 -18.36 -8.08 18.86
N ALA A 189 -17.66 -6.94 18.82
CA ALA A 189 -17.20 -6.36 17.57
C ALA A 189 -16.21 -7.27 16.83
N LEU A 190 -15.28 -7.89 17.56
CA LEU A 190 -14.32 -8.84 16.99
C LEU A 190 -15.04 -10.12 16.50
N ASP A 191 -15.95 -10.68 17.29
CA ASP A 191 -16.74 -11.86 16.90
C ASP A 191 -17.56 -11.61 15.64
N VAL A 192 -18.21 -10.44 15.55
CA VAL A 192 -18.95 -10.04 14.35
C VAL A 192 -18.02 -9.88 13.15
N ALA A 193 -16.83 -9.29 13.33
CA ALA A 193 -15.85 -9.18 12.25
C ALA A 193 -15.37 -10.55 11.74
N VAL A 194 -15.15 -11.52 12.64
CA VAL A 194 -14.83 -12.90 12.27
C VAL A 194 -15.99 -13.54 11.48
N ALA A 195 -17.22 -13.36 11.95
CA ALA A 195 -18.41 -13.87 11.26
C ALA A 195 -18.56 -13.27 9.85
N CYS A 196 -18.25 -11.98 9.68
CA CYS A 196 -18.19 -11.35 8.37
C CYS A 196 -17.22 -12.07 7.43
N PHE A 197 -15.98 -12.32 7.87
CA PHE A 197 -15.00 -13.02 7.03
C PHE A 197 -15.38 -14.46 6.71
N ARG A 198 -16.01 -15.19 7.64
CA ARG A 198 -16.50 -16.55 7.41
C ARG A 198 -17.69 -16.60 6.44
N SER A 199 -18.44 -15.51 6.33
CA SER A 199 -19.58 -15.40 5.40
C SER A 199 -19.15 -15.13 3.96
N LEU A 200 -17.91 -14.67 3.75
CA LEU A 200 -17.32 -14.52 2.43
C LEU A 200 -16.85 -15.89 1.94
N SER A 201 -17.43 -16.36 0.84
CA SER A 201 -16.96 -17.57 0.16
C SER A 201 -15.48 -17.42 -0.21
N ASP A 202 -14.70 -18.50 -0.06
CA ASP A 202 -13.34 -18.56 -0.60
C ASP A 202 -13.44 -18.51 -2.13
N SER A 203 -13.31 -17.31 -2.69
CA SER A 203 -13.25 -17.07 -4.13
C SER A 203 -11.84 -17.35 -4.66
#